data_AF-A0A0C2ZCV7-F1
#
_entry.id   AF-A0A0C2ZCV7-F1
#
_cell.length_a   1.000
_cell.length_b   1.000
_cell.length_c   1.000
_cell.angle_alpha   90.00
_cell.angle_beta   90.00
_cell.angle_gamma   90.00
#
_symmetry.space_group_name_H-M   'P 1'
#
loop_
_entity.id
_entity.type
_entity.pdbx_description
1 polymer ?
#
loop_
_entity_poly.entity_id
_entity_poly.type
_entity_poly.pdbx_seq_one_letter_code
_entity_poly.pdbx_strand_id
1 'polypeptide(L)'
;MPAPDTENRPGFPTYAQYKDVEASYLNNMSHMKRPKALITQAMFDDIWDVLHHPKAVTIGTPQFRYWVRKMFTLSRSKRDHPSPGTGPDAADNHTHTGQSPVVLHDGRPVAIMEHLYEVLCYCHGLAEHGGRDKTCAVIREHYSWVPKDLTARFVKACPTCVEKKN
;
A
#
# COMPACT_ATOMS: atom_id res chain seq x y z
N MET A 1 15.77 -4.11 2.15
CA MET A 1 14.61 -3.96 1.27
C MET A 1 15.14 -4.01 -0.16
N PRO A 2 14.74 -4.98 -1.00
CA PRO A 2 15.07 -4.93 -2.43
C PRO A 2 14.52 -3.62 -3.02
N ALA A 3 15.20 -3.06 -4.01
CA ALA A 3 14.73 -1.89 -4.73
C ALA A 3 13.34 -2.18 -5.32
N PRO A 4 12.43 -1.19 -5.43
CA PRO A 4 11.16 -1.41 -6.12
C PRO A 4 11.48 -1.86 -7.54
N ASP A 5 10.98 -3.03 -7.93
CA ASP A 5 11.22 -3.59 -9.25
C ASP A 5 10.44 -2.73 -10.24
N THR A 6 11.12 -1.73 -10.81
CA THR A 6 10.64 -0.84 -11.87
C THR A 6 10.55 -1.54 -13.22
N GLU A 7 10.32 -2.86 -13.20
CA GLU A 7 10.31 -3.71 -14.38
C GLU A 7 8.97 -3.57 -15.11
N ASN A 8 9.04 -3.24 -16.40
CA ASN A 8 7.88 -3.15 -17.26
C ASN A 8 7.20 -4.52 -17.36
N ARG A 9 5.92 -4.60 -16.97
CA ARG A 9 5.15 -5.85 -17.07
C ARG A 9 4.44 -5.94 -18.43
N PRO A 10 4.67 -7.00 -19.25
CA PRO A 10 3.97 -7.18 -20.51
C PRO A 10 2.45 -7.18 -20.33
N GLY A 11 1.72 -6.52 -21.22
CA GLY A 11 0.26 -6.37 -21.14
C GLY A 11 -0.23 -5.28 -20.16
N PHE A 12 0.68 -4.51 -19.55
CA PHE A 12 0.37 -3.37 -18.69
C PHE A 12 1.05 -2.09 -19.22
N PRO A 13 0.67 -0.90 -18.73
CA PRO A 13 1.47 0.30 -18.95
C PRO A 13 2.91 0.06 -18.48
N THR A 14 3.89 0.58 -19.22
CA THR A 14 5.27 0.64 -18.74
C THR A 14 5.36 1.49 -17.48
N TYR A 15 6.42 1.29 -16.69
CA TYR A 15 6.67 2.08 -15.49
C TYR A 15 6.75 3.58 -15.84
N ALA A 16 7.41 3.95 -16.95
CA ALA A 16 7.48 5.32 -17.43
C ALA A 16 6.09 5.91 -17.72
N GLN A 17 5.23 5.19 -18.47
CA GLN A 17 3.86 5.62 -18.72
C GLN A 17 3.03 5.74 -17.44
N TYR A 18 3.27 4.85 -16.47
CA TYR A 18 2.65 4.96 -15.16
C TYR A 18 3.09 6.22 -14.41
N LYS A 19 4.38 6.57 -14.45
CA LYS A 19 4.88 7.80 -13.81
C LYS A 19 4.26 9.05 -14.42
N ASP A 20 4.00 9.06 -15.72
CA ASP A 20 3.25 10.15 -16.36
C ASP A 20 1.80 10.22 -15.86
N VAL A 21 1.14 9.07 -15.71
CA VAL A 21 -0.20 8.97 -15.13
C VAL A 21 -0.24 9.46 -13.67
N GLU A 22 0.74 9.06 -12.87
CA GLU A 22 0.90 9.49 -11.48
C GLU A 22 1.17 10.99 -11.36
N ALA A 23 2.10 11.53 -12.16
CA ALA A 23 2.41 12.95 -12.20
C ALA A 23 1.18 13.78 -12.62
N SER A 24 0.45 13.32 -13.63
CA SER A 24 -0.82 13.92 -14.05
C SER A 24 -1.86 13.91 -12.92
N TYR A 25 -1.93 12.83 -12.14
CA TYR A 25 -2.83 12.72 -11.00
C TYR A 25 -2.48 13.73 -9.90
N LEU A 26 -1.20 13.84 -9.54
CA LEU A 26 -0.72 14.78 -8.54
C LEU A 26 -0.90 16.24 -8.97
N ASN A 27 -0.64 16.56 -10.25
CA ASN A 27 -0.82 17.90 -10.79
C ASN A 27 -2.27 18.36 -10.73
N ASN A 28 -3.23 17.45 -10.95
CA ASN A 28 -4.67 17.74 -10.86
C ASN A 28 -5.18 17.90 -9.42
N MET A 29 -4.36 17.69 -8.39
CA MET A 29 -4.71 17.99 -7.01
C MET A 29 -4.20 19.36 -6.57
N SER A 30 -4.94 20.02 -5.69
CA SER A 30 -4.50 21.27 -5.09
C SER A 30 -3.28 21.03 -4.19
N HIS A 31 -2.42 22.05 -4.08
CA HIS A 31 -1.18 21.99 -3.29
C HIS A 31 -1.41 21.57 -1.83
N MET A 32 -2.60 21.84 -1.29
CA MET A 32 -2.99 21.45 0.08
C MET A 32 -3.34 19.95 0.23
N LYS A 33 -3.76 19.29 -0.86
CA LYS A 33 -4.18 17.88 -0.85
C LYS A 33 -3.06 16.93 -1.27
N ARG A 34 -2.12 17.38 -2.11
CA ARG A 34 -0.99 16.57 -2.61
C ARG A 34 -0.19 15.85 -1.51
N PRO A 35 0.18 16.49 -0.38
CA PRO A 35 1.09 15.86 0.59
C PRO A 35 0.54 14.61 1.28
N LYS A 36 -0.80 14.43 1.30
CA LYS A 36 -1.47 13.31 1.97
C LYS A 36 -2.20 12.37 1.00
N ALA A 37 -2.15 12.68 -0.28
CA ALA A 37 -2.94 11.96 -1.27
C ALA A 37 -2.32 10.62 -1.67
N LEU A 38 -0.99 10.56 -1.72
CA LEU A 38 -0.21 9.33 -1.83
C LEU A 38 0.74 9.27 -0.64
N ILE A 39 0.88 8.09 -0.03
CA ILE A 39 1.82 7.90 1.07
C ILE A 39 3.20 7.61 0.48
N THR A 40 4.15 8.54 0.62
CA THR A 40 5.55 8.29 0.25
C THR A 40 6.22 7.39 1.28
N GLN A 41 7.35 6.76 0.92
CA GLN A 41 8.13 5.97 1.87
C GLN A 41 8.50 6.79 3.12
N ALA A 42 8.98 8.03 2.95
CA ALA A 42 9.32 8.91 4.07
C ALA A 42 8.12 9.20 4.99
N MET A 43 6.92 9.43 4.42
CA MET A 43 5.72 9.64 5.25
C MET A 43 5.26 8.34 5.91
N PHE A 44 5.46 7.20 5.25
CA PHE A 44 5.19 5.88 5.85
C PHE A 44 6.11 5.64 7.06
N ASP A 45 7.39 6.00 6.97
CA ASP A 45 8.35 5.89 8.08
C ASP A 45 7.95 6.81 9.25
N ASP A 46 7.53 8.04 8.97
CA ASP A 46 6.96 8.94 10.00
C ASP A 46 5.69 8.36 10.64
N ILE A 47 4.79 7.78 9.84
CA ILE A 47 3.57 7.09 10.33
C ILE A 47 3.98 5.94 11.24
N TRP A 48 4.94 5.12 10.80
CA TRP A 48 5.47 3.98 11.52
C TRP A 48 6.02 4.39 12.88
N ASP A 49 6.84 5.44 12.93
CA ASP A 49 7.47 5.93 14.15
C ASP A 49 6.46 6.51 15.13
N VAL A 50 5.46 7.26 14.65
CA VAL A 50 4.36 7.79 15.49
C VAL A 50 3.55 6.66 16.10
N LEU A 51 3.30 5.58 15.36
CA LEU A 51 2.55 4.42 15.86
C LEU A 51 3.36 3.59 16.86
N HIS A 52 4.68 3.47 16.69
CA HIS A 52 5.56 2.77 17.63
C HIS A 52 5.82 3.56 18.91
N HIS A 53 5.90 4.88 18.80
CA HIS A 53 6.22 5.78 19.90
C HIS A 53 5.11 6.84 20.06
N PRO A 54 3.89 6.47 20.51
CA PRO A 54 2.74 7.37 20.53
C PRO A 54 2.89 8.58 21.48
N LYS A 55 3.87 8.55 22.38
CA LYS A 55 4.21 9.66 23.29
C LYS A 55 5.30 10.59 22.74
N ALA A 56 5.96 10.22 21.64
CA ALA A 56 6.99 11.05 21.03
C ALA A 56 6.35 12.34 20.46
N VAL A 57 6.94 13.48 20.81
CA VAL A 57 6.50 14.81 20.34
C VAL A 57 7.38 15.37 19.23
N THR A 58 8.48 14.69 18.94
CA THR A 58 9.53 15.10 17.98
C THR A 58 9.18 14.78 16.53
N ILE A 59 8.27 13.84 16.28
CA ILE A 59 7.90 13.40 14.93
C ILE A 59 6.73 14.23 14.41
N GLY A 60 6.95 14.93 13.31
CA GLY A 60 5.96 15.77 12.64
C GLY A 60 5.29 16.83 13.53
N THR A 61 4.17 17.36 13.06
CA THR A 61 3.37 18.35 13.82
C THR A 61 2.35 17.66 14.75
N PRO A 62 1.82 18.37 15.78
CA PRO A 62 0.73 17.83 16.59
C PRO A 62 -0.48 17.37 15.77
N GLN A 63 -0.83 18.12 14.71
CA GLN A 63 -1.93 17.75 13.81
C GLN A 63 -1.61 16.48 13.00
N PHE A 64 -0.36 16.32 12.56
CA PHE A 64 0.10 15.10 11.90
C PHE A 64 -0.04 13.89 12.83
N ARG A 65 0.49 13.96 14.05
CA ARG A 65 0.40 12.86 15.02
C ARG A 65 -1.04 12.50 15.40
N TYR A 66 -1.92 13.50 15.52
CA TYR A 66 -3.35 13.25 15.73
C TYR A 66 -3.97 12.53 14.53
N TRP A 67 -3.69 13.00 13.32
CA TRP A 67 -4.16 12.38 12.09
C TRP A 67 -3.67 10.94 11.94
N VAL A 68 -2.38 10.67 12.20
CA VAL A 68 -1.82 9.32 12.11
C VAL A 68 -2.55 8.33 13.03
N ARG A 69 -2.69 8.68 14.31
CA ARG A 69 -3.37 7.82 15.30
C ARG A 69 -4.85 7.62 15.03
N LYS A 70 -5.48 8.54 14.28
CA LYS A 70 -6.89 8.47 13.91
C LYS A 70 -7.11 7.58 12.68
N MET A 71 -6.20 7.62 11.71
CA MET A 71 -6.37 6.95 10.42
C MET A 71 -5.71 5.57 10.39
N PHE A 72 -4.58 5.40 11.07
CA PHE A 72 -3.75 4.20 10.96
C PHE A 72 -3.69 3.43 12.27
N THR A 73 -3.50 2.11 12.15
CA THR A 73 -3.28 1.21 13.28
C THR A 73 -2.06 0.34 13.02
N LEU A 74 -1.39 -0.08 14.10
CA LEU A 74 -0.26 -0.98 14.02
C LEU A 74 -0.71 -2.38 14.43
N SER A 75 -0.70 -3.33 13.50
CA SER A 75 -0.94 -4.73 13.83
C SER A 75 0.37 -5.45 14.02
N ARG A 76 0.58 -5.99 15.21
CA ARG A 76 1.54 -7.07 15.43
C ARG A 76 0.74 -8.34 15.24
N SER A 77 1.02 -9.10 14.19
CA SER A 77 0.46 -10.43 14.08
C SER A 77 0.88 -11.17 15.36
N LYS A 78 -0.07 -11.42 16.26
CA LYS A 78 -0.01 -12.62 17.07
C LYS A 78 -0.78 -13.61 16.24
N ARG A 79 -0.12 -14.65 15.76
CA ARG A 79 -0.87 -15.88 15.51
C ARG A 79 -1.33 -16.33 16.88
N ASP A 80 -2.52 -15.89 17.30
CA ASP A 80 -3.29 -16.52 18.36
C ASP A 80 -3.79 -17.88 17.82
N HIS A 81 -2.84 -18.76 17.51
CA HIS A 81 -3.11 -20.18 17.48
C HIS A 81 -2.90 -20.65 18.92
N PRO A 82 -3.95 -21.00 19.68
CA PRO A 82 -3.75 -21.91 20.80
C PRO A 82 -3.29 -23.22 20.18
N SER A 83 -2.00 -23.53 20.29
CA SER A 83 -1.50 -24.86 19.97
C SER A 83 -2.02 -25.79 21.06
N PRO A 84 -2.94 -26.73 20.77
CA PRO A 84 -3.36 -27.72 21.75
C PRO A 84 -2.28 -28.80 21.76
N GLY A 85 -1.43 -28.76 22.78
CA GLY A 85 -0.57 -29.88 23.18
C GLY A 85 0.75 -30.01 22.42
N THR A 86 1.85 -29.69 23.09
CA THR A 86 3.13 -30.37 22.88
C THR A 86 3.84 -30.43 24.23
N GLY A 87 4.29 -31.63 24.62
CA GLY A 87 4.77 -31.98 25.95
C GLY A 87 6.10 -31.32 26.36
N PRO A 88 6.62 -31.68 27.55
CA PRO A 88 7.66 -30.91 28.22
C PRO A 88 9.11 -31.11 27.72
N ASP A 89 9.37 -31.89 26.68
CA ASP A 89 10.74 -32.31 26.36
C ASP A 89 11.13 -32.06 24.88
N ALA A 90 11.41 -30.81 24.53
CA ALA A 90 12.26 -30.46 23.39
C ALA A 90 12.83 -29.04 23.56
N ALA A 91 14.10 -28.96 23.91
CA ALA A 91 14.88 -27.73 23.94
C ALA A 91 15.17 -27.27 22.50
N ASP A 92 14.17 -26.67 21.86
CA ASP A 92 14.31 -26.13 20.50
C ASP A 92 14.54 -24.62 20.53
N ASN A 93 15.71 -24.28 19.97
CA ASN A 93 16.20 -22.97 19.61
C ASN A 93 15.07 -22.04 19.13
N HIS A 94 14.64 -21.14 20.02
CA HIS A 94 13.60 -20.15 19.78
C HIS A 94 14.07 -19.15 18.72
N THR A 95 13.98 -19.56 17.46
CA THR A 95 14.04 -18.66 16.32
C THR A 95 12.84 -17.75 16.44
N HIS A 96 13.06 -16.58 17.03
CA HIS A 96 12.17 -15.43 17.01
C HIS A 96 11.80 -15.17 15.53
N THR A 97 10.73 -15.79 15.04
CA THR A 97 10.05 -15.35 13.83
C THR A 97 9.33 -14.07 14.19
N GLY A 98 10.11 -13.00 14.34
CA GLY A 98 9.67 -11.65 14.59
C GLY A 98 8.76 -11.22 13.45
N GLN A 99 7.46 -11.42 13.65
CA GLN A 99 6.45 -10.89 12.75
C GLN A 99 6.60 -9.37 12.80
N SER A 100 7.17 -8.81 11.73
CA SER A 100 7.34 -7.38 11.61
C SER A 100 5.96 -6.73 11.68
N PRO A 101 5.79 -5.68 12.50
CA PRO A 101 4.52 -4.97 12.56
C PRO A 101 4.09 -4.50 11.17
N VAL A 102 2.80 -4.36 10.91
CA VAL A 102 2.27 -3.82 9.65
C VAL A 102 1.36 -2.63 9.95
N VAL A 103 1.55 -1.54 9.21
CA VAL A 103 0.69 -0.35 9.28
C VAL A 103 -0.57 -0.62 8.46
N LEU A 104 -1.71 -0.57 9.12
CA LEU A 104 -3.02 -0.82 8.53
C LEU A 104 -3.87 0.45 8.51
N HIS A 105 -4.72 0.55 7.51
CA HIS A 105 -5.87 1.45 7.44
C HIS A 105 -7.08 0.64 7.00
N ASP A 106 -8.21 0.77 7.70
CA ASP A 106 -9.41 -0.06 7.51
C ASP A 106 -9.12 -1.58 7.51
N GLY A 107 -8.15 -2.02 8.31
CA GLY A 107 -7.74 -3.42 8.39
C GLY A 107 -6.93 -3.94 7.20
N ARG A 108 -6.55 -3.08 6.25
CA ARG A 108 -5.73 -3.42 5.07
C ARG A 108 -4.39 -2.70 5.09
N PRO A 109 -3.30 -3.33 4.58
CA PRO A 109 -2.00 -2.69 4.48
C PRO A 109 -2.07 -1.43 3.61
N VAL A 110 -1.43 -0.36 4.07
CA VAL A 110 -1.39 0.93 3.37
C VAL A 110 -0.47 0.81 2.14
N ALA A 111 -0.98 1.16 0.96
CA ALA A 111 -0.16 1.23 -0.24
C ALA A 111 0.76 2.46 -0.20
N ILE A 112 2.03 2.23 -0.52
CA ILE A 112 3.06 3.26 -0.61
C ILE A 112 3.21 3.66 -2.08
N MET A 113 3.41 4.95 -2.34
CA MET A 113 3.52 5.57 -3.66
C MET A 113 4.54 4.85 -4.56
N GLU A 114 5.69 4.53 -4.00
CA GLU A 114 6.80 3.89 -4.69
C GLU A 114 6.46 2.46 -5.18
N HIS A 115 5.54 1.76 -4.48
CA HIS A 115 5.08 0.40 -4.84
C HIS A 115 3.76 0.39 -5.62
N LEU A 116 3.22 1.57 -5.89
CA LEU A 116 1.83 1.71 -6.32
C LEU A 116 1.64 1.24 -7.77
N TYR A 117 2.71 1.27 -8.59
CA TYR A 117 2.75 0.59 -9.89
C TYR A 117 2.50 -0.92 -9.78
N GLU A 118 3.26 -1.59 -8.93
CA GLU A 118 3.20 -3.05 -8.76
C GLU A 118 1.84 -3.49 -8.22
N VAL A 119 1.31 -2.73 -7.25
CA VAL A 119 -0.04 -2.92 -6.68
C VAL A 119 -1.09 -2.81 -7.78
N LEU A 120 -1.01 -1.78 -8.63
CA LEU A 120 -1.95 -1.59 -9.73
C LEU A 120 -1.85 -2.71 -10.77
N CYS A 121 -0.66 -3.11 -11.18
CA CYS A 121 -0.47 -4.24 -12.10
C CYS A 121 -1.03 -5.53 -11.50
N TYR A 122 -0.73 -5.84 -10.24
CA TYR A 122 -1.20 -7.04 -9.56
C TYR A 122 -2.73 -7.07 -9.47
N CYS A 123 -3.34 -6.02 -8.90
CA CYS A 123 -4.79 -5.98 -8.71
C CYS A 123 -5.56 -5.87 -10.04
N HIS A 124 -5.00 -5.19 -11.05
CA HIS A 124 -5.63 -5.12 -12.37
C HIS A 124 -5.53 -6.44 -13.13
N GLY A 125 -4.42 -7.17 -12.97
CA GLY A 125 -4.25 -8.53 -13.47
C GLY A 125 -5.24 -9.51 -12.83
N LEU A 126 -5.38 -9.46 -11.50
CA LEU A 126 -6.40 -10.23 -10.76
C LEU A 126 -7.83 -9.86 -11.17
N ALA A 127 -8.08 -8.60 -11.54
CA ALA A 127 -9.35 -8.16 -12.10
C ALA A 127 -9.55 -8.60 -13.55
N GLU A 128 -8.61 -9.32 -14.15
CA GLU A 128 -8.60 -9.80 -15.54
C GLU A 128 -8.76 -8.65 -16.55
N HIS A 129 -8.00 -7.56 -16.33
CA HIS A 129 -8.14 -6.34 -17.12
C HIS A 129 -9.53 -5.71 -17.05
N GLY A 130 -10.23 -5.91 -15.92
CA GLY A 130 -11.53 -5.31 -15.64
C GLY A 130 -11.49 -3.79 -15.60
N GLY A 131 -12.65 -3.17 -15.82
CA GLY A 131 -12.81 -1.72 -15.73
C GLY A 131 -12.45 -1.16 -14.35
N ARG A 132 -12.46 0.18 -14.23
CA ARG A 132 -12.13 0.92 -13.01
C ARG A 132 -12.76 0.31 -11.76
N ASP A 133 -14.07 0.06 -11.80
CA ASP A 133 -14.81 -0.35 -10.60
C ASP A 133 -14.47 -1.78 -10.16
N LYS A 134 -14.27 -2.72 -11.11
CA LYS A 134 -13.80 -4.09 -10.82
C LYS A 134 -12.38 -4.06 -10.24
N THR A 135 -11.48 -3.29 -10.84
CA THR A 135 -10.10 -3.13 -10.34
C THR A 135 -10.08 -2.50 -8.94
N CYS A 136 -10.92 -1.49 -8.67
CA CYS A 136 -11.02 -0.89 -7.34
C CYS A 136 -11.59 -1.83 -6.28
N ALA A 137 -12.46 -2.78 -6.66
CA ALA A 137 -12.96 -3.79 -5.73
C ALA A 137 -11.79 -4.70 -5.28
N VAL A 138 -11.03 -5.24 -6.23
CA VAL A 138 -9.83 -6.06 -5.95
C VAL A 138 -8.80 -5.30 -5.11
N ILE A 139 -8.55 -4.02 -5.43
CA ILE A 139 -7.62 -3.21 -4.63
C ILE A 139 -8.06 -3.15 -3.16
N ARG A 140 -9.34 -2.93 -2.86
CA ARG A 140 -9.85 -2.86 -1.47
C ARG A 140 -9.81 -4.20 -0.73
N GLU A 141 -9.68 -5.31 -1.45
CA GLU A 141 -9.48 -6.64 -0.88
C GLU A 141 -8.03 -6.87 -0.44
N HIS A 142 -7.06 -6.12 -0.97
CA HIS A 142 -5.64 -6.34 -0.68
C HIS A 142 -4.96 -5.17 0.00
N TYR A 143 -5.32 -3.93 -0.35
CA TYR A 143 -4.63 -2.71 0.06
C TYR A 143 -5.61 -1.60 0.44
N SER A 144 -5.11 -0.64 1.21
CA SER A 144 -5.77 0.63 1.50
C SER A 144 -4.97 1.80 0.91
N TRP A 145 -5.58 2.99 0.93
CA TRP A 145 -4.93 4.25 0.53
C TRP A 145 -4.54 4.36 -0.95
N VAL A 146 -5.25 3.65 -1.83
CA VAL A 146 -5.08 3.76 -3.29
C VAL A 146 -6.19 4.64 -3.89
N PRO A 147 -5.86 5.78 -4.53
CA PRO A 147 -6.88 6.67 -5.09
C PRO A 147 -7.62 6.09 -6.30
N LYS A 148 -8.96 6.12 -6.27
CA LYS A 148 -9.81 5.65 -7.37
C LYS A 148 -9.55 6.35 -8.71
N ASP A 149 -9.24 7.65 -8.68
CA ASP A 149 -8.94 8.42 -9.89
C ASP A 149 -7.62 7.98 -10.52
N LEU A 150 -6.60 7.69 -9.71
CA LEU A 150 -5.33 7.14 -10.18
C LEU A 150 -5.53 5.77 -10.83
N THR A 151 -6.31 4.88 -10.21
CA THR A 151 -6.70 3.60 -10.81
C THR A 151 -7.43 3.79 -12.14
N ALA A 152 -8.35 4.75 -12.24
CA ALA A 152 -9.08 5.02 -13.47
C ALA A 152 -8.14 5.43 -14.62
N ARG A 153 -7.18 6.30 -14.34
CA ARG A 153 -6.17 6.74 -15.32
C ARG A 153 -5.24 5.59 -15.73
N PHE A 154 -4.83 4.76 -14.78
CA PHE A 154 -4.01 3.56 -15.06
C PHE A 154 -4.73 2.60 -16.01
N VAL A 155 -5.99 2.24 -15.71
CA VAL A 155 -6.79 1.35 -16.56
C VAL A 155 -7.00 1.94 -17.96
N LYS A 156 -7.14 3.27 -18.07
CA LYS A 156 -7.24 3.96 -19.37
C LYS A 156 -5.94 3.89 -20.18
N ALA A 157 -4.79 3.87 -19.52
CA ALA A 157 -3.47 3.77 -20.17
C ALA A 157 -3.06 2.32 -20.48
N CYS A 158 -3.82 1.32 -20.04
CA CYS A 158 -3.48 -0.09 -20.17
C CYS A 158 -3.59 -0.57 -21.63
N PRO A 159 -2.49 -1.03 -22.27
CA PRO A 159 -2.48 -1.40 -23.68
C PRO A 159 -3.49 -2.53 -23.98
N THR A 160 -3.52 -3.57 -23.15
CA THR A 160 -4.48 -4.69 -23.27
C THR A 160 -5.94 -4.24 -23.20
N CYS A 161 -6.26 -3.21 -22.41
CA CYS A 161 -7.61 -2.66 -22.32
C CYS A 161 -7.95 -1.74 -23.49
N VAL A 162 -6.96 -1.02 -24.01
CA VAL A 162 -7.13 -0.11 -25.16
C VAL A 162 -7.37 -0.92 -26.43
N GLU A 163 -6.58 -1.96 -26.67
CA GLU A 163 -6.74 -2.85 -27.83
C GLU A 163 -8.12 -3.52 -27.86
N LYS A 164 -8.65 -3.95 -26.70
CA LYS A 164 -10.01 -4.55 -26.61
C LYS A 164 -11.16 -3.57 -26.91
N LYS A 165 -10.91 -2.27 -26.88
CA LYS A 165 -11.93 -1.23 -27.10
C LYS A 165 -11.94 -0.68 -28.52
N ASN A 166 -10.87 -0.94 -29.28
CA ASN A 166 -10.78 -0.63 -30.71
C ASN A 166 -11.38 -1.76 -31.55
#